data_AF-A0A397M9W9-F1
#
_entry.id   AF-A0A397M9W9-F1
#
_cell.length_a   1.000
_cell.length_b   1.000
_cell.length_c   1.000
_cell.angle_alpha   90.00
_cell.angle_beta   90.00
_cell.angle_gamma   90.00
#
_symmetry.space_group_name_H-M   'P 1'
#
loop_
_entity.id
_entity.type
_entity.pdbx_description
1 polymer ?
#
loop_
_entity_poly.entity_id
_entity_poly.type
_entity_poly.pdbx_seq_one_letter_code
_entity_poly.pdbx_strand_id
1 'polypeptide(L)'
;MYRLTESPDVLFCLETGAFVPRGHYLWPTEWLKANTPLPILPPYEPNTPEHHRAIRDAAWAWMTSVVQARQYDSVESCVGYYNSGVERYRLEAHAMVAWRDAVNEKLIALVLDPPPGVVTWPQVKALLPQPSQFNWPSTVELPLGVGDGPAVQL
;
A
#
# COMPACT_ATOMS: atom_id res chain seq x y z
N MET A 1 27.90 10.32 -4.58
CA MET A 1 26.76 9.55 -4.04
C MET A 1 25.55 9.75 -4.98
N TYR A 2 24.75 8.72 -5.21
CA TYR A 2 23.64 8.76 -6.18
C TYR A 2 22.28 8.54 -5.52
N ARG A 3 21.22 9.07 -6.13
CA ARG A 3 19.82 8.87 -5.75
C ARG A 3 19.02 8.36 -6.96
N LEU A 4 18.07 7.46 -6.71
CA LEU A 4 17.10 7.03 -7.70
C LEU A 4 16.19 8.21 -8.11
N THR A 5 15.67 8.14 -9.33
CA THR A 5 14.60 9.01 -9.81
C THR A 5 13.38 8.18 -10.18
N GLU A 6 12.28 8.81 -10.58
CA GLU A 6 11.10 8.11 -11.09
C GLU A 6 11.40 7.27 -12.35
N SER A 7 12.46 7.63 -13.09
CA SER A 7 12.95 6.83 -14.20
C SER A 7 14.04 5.85 -13.74
N PRO A 8 13.87 4.52 -13.95
CA PRO A 8 14.88 3.52 -13.58
C PRO A 8 16.18 3.65 -14.39
N ASP A 9 16.17 4.44 -15.46
CA ASP A 9 17.31 4.70 -16.34
C ASP A 9 17.93 6.07 -16.10
N VAL A 10 17.55 6.77 -15.03
CA VAL A 10 18.15 8.06 -14.67
C VAL A 10 18.49 8.08 -13.19
N LEU A 11 19.74 8.41 -12.87
CA LEU A 11 20.23 8.62 -11.52
C LEU A 11 20.49 10.11 -11.27
N PHE A 12 20.22 10.58 -10.06
CA PHE A 12 20.61 11.92 -9.64
C PHE A 12 21.92 11.87 -8.86
N CYS A 13 22.96 12.55 -9.34
CA CYS A 13 24.25 12.66 -8.68
C CYS A 13 24.20 13.76 -7.61
N LEU A 14 24.34 13.40 -6.34
CA LEU A 14 24.25 14.35 -5.21
C LEU A 14 25.46 15.29 -5.11
N GLU A 15 26.61 14.89 -5.65
CA GLU A 15 27.84 15.69 -5.59
C GLU A 15 27.83 16.81 -6.64
N THR A 16 27.29 16.55 -7.82
CA THR A 16 27.30 17.50 -8.94
C THR A 16 25.95 18.13 -9.24
N GLY A 17 24.86 17.60 -8.66
CA GLY A 17 23.49 18.03 -8.96
C GLY A 17 23.00 17.61 -10.35
N ALA A 18 23.67 16.66 -11.01
CA ALA A 18 23.35 16.26 -12.38
C ALA A 18 22.42 15.03 -12.45
N PHE A 19 21.51 15.02 -13.43
CA PHE A 19 20.78 13.82 -13.85
C PHE A 19 21.63 13.04 -14.86
N VAL A 20 21.92 11.79 -14.55
CA VAL A 20 22.80 10.92 -15.32
C VAL A 20 21.95 9.79 -15.92
N PRO A 21 21.67 9.83 -17.24
CA PRO A 21 20.93 8.77 -17.90
C PRO A 21 21.80 7.52 -18.13
N ARG A 22 21.18 6.35 -18.24
CA ARG A 22 21.84 5.08 -18.51
C ARG A 22 22.58 5.15 -19.84
N GLY A 23 23.84 4.68 -19.85
CA GLY A 23 24.72 4.75 -21.01
C GLY A 23 25.50 6.07 -21.15
N HIS A 24 25.22 7.07 -20.32
CA HIS A 24 26.04 8.29 -20.25
C HIS A 24 27.43 7.97 -19.68
N TYR A 25 28.48 8.71 -20.09
CA TYR A 25 29.85 8.46 -19.62
C TYR A 25 30.03 8.68 -18.11
N LEU A 26 29.15 9.47 -17.48
CA LEU A 26 29.11 9.67 -16.02
C LEU A 26 28.30 8.58 -15.29
N TRP A 27 27.75 7.59 -16.00
CA TRP A 27 26.96 6.54 -15.37
C TRP A 27 27.85 5.72 -14.42
N PRO A 28 27.47 5.57 -13.14
CA PRO A 28 28.39 5.12 -12.10
C PRO A 28 28.45 3.59 -12.00
N THR A 29 28.78 2.91 -13.09
CA THR A 29 28.79 1.44 -13.19
C THR A 29 29.57 0.77 -12.07
N GLU A 30 30.82 1.20 -11.83
CA GLU A 30 31.67 0.59 -10.80
C GLU A 30 31.16 0.84 -9.38
N TRP A 31 30.59 2.02 -9.12
CA TRP A 31 30.01 2.34 -7.81
C TRP A 31 28.77 1.50 -7.53
N LEU A 32 27.91 1.30 -8.53
CA LEU A 32 26.68 0.49 -8.43
C LEU A 32 26.95 -1.01 -8.20
N LYS A 33 28.15 -1.52 -8.49
CA LYS A 33 28.52 -2.91 -8.17
C LYS A 33 28.64 -3.17 -6.68
N ALA A 34 28.96 -2.14 -5.90
CA ALA A 34 29.22 -2.24 -4.46
C ALA A 34 28.23 -1.44 -3.59
N ASN A 35 27.40 -0.59 -4.20
CA ASN A 35 26.54 0.34 -3.47
C ASN A 35 25.15 0.44 -4.11
N THR A 36 24.16 0.75 -3.28
CA THR A 36 22.78 1.03 -3.72
C THR A 36 22.54 2.54 -3.69
N PRO A 37 22.00 3.16 -4.76
CA PRO A 37 21.60 4.56 -4.72
C PRO A 37 20.60 4.82 -3.60
N LEU A 38 20.60 6.03 -3.05
CA LEU A 38 19.56 6.46 -2.12
C LEU A 38 18.18 6.37 -2.81
N PRO A 39 17.12 6.06 -2.05
CA PRO A 39 15.77 6.04 -2.61
C PRO A 39 15.36 7.43 -3.13
N ILE A 40 14.38 7.44 -4.04
CA ILE A 40 13.72 8.66 -4.50
C ILE A 40 13.23 9.43 -3.28
N LEU A 41 13.40 10.76 -3.26
CA LEU A 41 12.80 11.55 -2.20
C LEU A 41 11.28 11.41 -2.26
N PRO A 42 10.59 11.26 -1.12
CA PRO A 42 9.15 11.38 -1.13
C PRO A 42 8.74 12.75 -1.72
N PRO A 43 7.57 12.85 -2.36
CA PRO A 43 7.11 14.08 -3.01
C PRO A 43 6.70 15.19 -2.02
N TYR A 44 7.03 15.02 -0.74
CA TYR A 44 6.65 15.87 0.37
C TYR A 44 7.82 16.02 1.35
N GLU A 45 7.86 17.16 2.03
CA GLU A 45 8.78 17.35 3.16
C GLU A 45 8.28 16.58 4.40
N PRO A 46 9.17 16.01 5.22
CA PRO A 46 8.76 15.30 6.42
C PRO A 46 7.94 16.18 7.38
N ASN A 47 6.95 15.58 8.03
CA ASN A 47 6.08 16.18 9.05
C ASN A 47 5.28 17.43 8.62
N THR A 48 5.11 17.67 7.33
CA THR A 48 4.20 18.72 6.83
C THR A 48 2.75 18.21 6.67
N PRO A 49 1.75 19.11 6.56
CA PRO A 49 0.39 18.72 6.22
C PRO A 49 0.28 17.88 4.93
N GLU A 50 1.12 18.17 3.93
CA GLU A 50 1.18 17.45 2.66
C GLU A 50 1.69 16.02 2.85
N HIS A 51 2.74 15.83 3.67
CA HIS A 51 3.20 14.51 4.08
C HIS A 51 2.10 13.70 4.76
N HIS A 52 1.44 14.27 5.77
CA HIS A 52 0.39 13.56 6.50
C HIS A 52 -0.80 13.22 5.60
N ARG A 53 -1.14 14.07 4.63
CA ARG A 53 -2.17 13.79 3.63
C ARG A 53 -1.75 12.64 2.72
N ALA A 54 -0.56 12.69 2.15
CA ALA A 54 -0.06 11.64 1.27
C ALA A 54 0.00 10.27 1.95
N ILE A 55 0.40 10.22 3.23
CA ILE A 55 0.37 8.99 4.03
C ILE A 55 -1.05 8.48 4.27
N ARG A 56 -2.01 9.36 4.57
CA ARG A 56 -3.43 8.97 4.74
C ARG A 56 -4.04 8.44 3.45
N ASP A 57 -3.77 9.10 2.32
CA ASP A 57 -4.24 8.67 1.01
C ASP A 57 -3.66 7.29 0.64
N ALA A 58 -2.37 7.08 0.92
CA ALA A 58 -1.73 5.78 0.72
C ALA A 58 -2.31 4.69 1.64
N ALA A 59 -2.65 5.01 2.88
CA ALA A 59 -3.31 4.09 3.80
C ALA A 59 -4.71 3.71 3.32
N TRP A 60 -5.47 4.67 2.81
CA TRP A 60 -6.79 4.42 2.22
C TRP A 60 -6.70 3.52 0.98
N ALA A 61 -5.77 3.82 0.07
CA ALA A 61 -5.51 2.99 -1.11
C ALA A 61 -5.11 1.56 -0.73
N TRP A 62 -4.30 1.40 0.32
CA TRP A 62 -3.94 0.08 0.83
C TRP A 62 -5.15 -0.68 1.39
N MET A 63 -5.98 -0.06 2.25
CA MET A 63 -7.20 -0.69 2.75
C MET A 63 -8.15 -1.08 1.61
N THR A 64 -8.26 -0.23 0.59
CA THR A 64 -9.03 -0.48 -0.63
C THR A 64 -8.51 -1.72 -1.36
N SER A 65 -7.19 -1.84 -1.54
CA SER A 65 -6.61 -3.02 -2.21
C SER A 65 -6.90 -4.33 -1.47
N VAL A 66 -6.98 -4.30 -0.14
CA VAL A 66 -7.28 -5.50 0.67
C VAL A 66 -8.72 -5.94 0.47
N VAL A 67 -9.69 -5.01 0.46
CA VAL A 67 -11.09 -5.38 0.22
C VAL A 67 -11.35 -5.75 -1.24
N GLN A 68 -10.63 -5.16 -2.20
CA GLN A 68 -10.68 -5.56 -3.61
C GLN A 68 -10.20 -6.99 -3.83
N ALA A 69 -9.14 -7.42 -3.15
CA ALA A 69 -8.73 -8.82 -3.16
C ALA A 69 -9.82 -9.77 -2.64
N ARG A 70 -10.77 -9.25 -1.86
CA ARG A 70 -11.93 -9.97 -1.31
C ARG A 70 -13.21 -9.75 -2.13
N GLN A 71 -13.09 -9.21 -3.35
CA GLN A 71 -14.19 -9.00 -4.31
C GLN A 71 -15.19 -7.90 -3.93
N TYR A 72 -14.74 -6.90 -3.17
CA TYR A 72 -15.49 -5.66 -2.94
C TYR A 72 -14.95 -4.54 -3.84
N ASP A 73 -15.83 -3.67 -4.33
CA ASP A 73 -15.41 -2.54 -5.19
C ASP A 73 -14.61 -1.48 -4.40
N SER A 74 -15.05 -1.23 -3.16
CA SER A 74 -14.49 -0.22 -2.25
C SER A 74 -14.62 -0.62 -0.78
N VAL A 75 -13.95 0.14 0.10
CA VAL A 75 -14.09 -0.02 1.56
C VAL A 75 -15.56 0.15 1.98
N GLU A 76 -16.26 1.13 1.44
CA GLU A 76 -17.67 1.41 1.71
C GLU A 76 -18.57 0.24 1.29
N SER A 77 -18.30 -0.39 0.14
CA SER A 77 -19.08 -1.55 -0.32
C SER A 77 -18.96 -2.73 0.65
N CYS A 78 -17.77 -2.97 1.22
CA CYS A 78 -17.56 -3.97 2.25
C CYS A 78 -18.30 -3.61 3.54
N VAL A 79 -18.09 -2.37 4.04
CA VAL A 79 -18.70 -1.87 5.28
C VAL A 79 -20.23 -1.80 5.19
N GLY A 80 -20.80 -1.59 4.00
CA GLY A 80 -22.25 -1.55 3.78
C GLY A 80 -22.99 -2.82 4.25
N TYR A 81 -22.30 -3.95 4.33
CA TYR A 81 -22.86 -5.21 4.84
C TYR A 81 -22.82 -5.36 6.37
N TYR A 82 -22.48 -4.30 7.12
CA TYR A 82 -22.35 -4.36 8.59
C TYR A 82 -23.56 -4.94 9.32
N ASN A 83 -24.77 -4.75 8.80
CA ASN A 83 -26.02 -5.30 9.35
C ASN A 83 -26.66 -6.35 8.42
N SER A 84 -25.89 -6.96 7.53
CA SER A 84 -26.39 -7.97 6.60
C SER A 84 -26.97 -9.19 7.31
N GLY A 85 -28.06 -9.74 6.77
CA GLY A 85 -28.60 -11.04 7.21
C GLY A 85 -27.72 -12.23 6.80
N VAL A 86 -26.79 -12.03 5.86
CA VAL A 86 -25.80 -13.04 5.48
C VAL A 86 -24.59 -12.93 6.40
N GLU A 87 -24.40 -13.92 7.26
CA GLU A 87 -23.39 -13.92 8.33
C GLU A 87 -21.99 -13.61 7.83
N ARG A 88 -21.56 -14.22 6.72
CA ARG A 88 -20.23 -13.99 6.16
C ARG A 88 -19.99 -12.51 5.86
N TYR A 89 -20.87 -11.88 5.09
CA TYR A 89 -20.70 -10.47 4.70
C TYR A 89 -20.74 -9.54 5.91
N ARG A 90 -21.57 -9.87 6.90
CA ARG A 90 -21.61 -9.15 8.18
C ARG A 90 -20.26 -9.24 8.91
N LEU A 91 -19.68 -10.43 9.01
CA LEU A 91 -18.38 -10.62 9.66
C LEU A 91 -17.23 -9.94 8.89
N GLU A 92 -17.23 -9.99 7.55
CA GLU A 92 -16.25 -9.25 6.73
C GLU A 92 -16.36 -7.74 6.97
N ALA A 93 -17.57 -7.19 7.01
CA ALA A 93 -17.81 -5.78 7.30
C ALA A 93 -17.34 -5.38 8.72
N HIS A 94 -17.62 -6.21 9.73
CA HIS A 94 -17.13 -5.96 11.10
C HIS A 94 -15.60 -5.94 11.16
N ALA A 95 -14.93 -6.90 10.51
CA ALA A 95 -13.48 -6.95 10.45
C ALA A 95 -12.90 -5.71 9.74
N MET A 96 -13.51 -5.29 8.63
CA MET A 96 -13.09 -4.09 7.90
C MET A 96 -13.22 -2.82 8.73
N VAL A 97 -14.34 -2.62 9.42
CA VAL A 97 -14.55 -1.46 10.30
C VAL A 97 -13.51 -1.44 11.43
N ALA A 98 -13.37 -2.55 12.14
CA ALA A 98 -12.42 -2.65 13.24
C ALA A 98 -10.97 -2.38 12.77
N TRP A 99 -10.59 -2.92 11.61
CA TRP A 99 -9.26 -2.69 11.06
C TRP A 99 -9.03 -1.24 10.62
N ARG A 100 -9.98 -0.67 9.88
CA ARG A 100 -9.90 0.73 9.44
C ARG A 100 -9.77 1.69 10.63
N ASP A 101 -10.56 1.47 11.66
CA ASP A 101 -10.57 2.33 12.83
C ASP A 101 -9.22 2.24 13.57
N ALA A 102 -8.68 1.03 13.77
CA ALA A 102 -7.36 0.83 14.36
C ALA A 102 -6.21 1.45 13.52
N VAL A 103 -6.30 1.37 12.19
CA VAL A 103 -5.34 2.03 11.28
C VAL A 103 -5.40 3.55 11.45
N ASN A 104 -6.60 4.13 11.46
CA ASN A 104 -6.79 5.57 11.61
C ASN A 104 -6.30 6.07 12.99
N GLU A 105 -6.59 5.35 14.06
CA GLU A 105 -6.09 5.66 15.40
C GLU A 105 -4.55 5.62 15.43
N LYS A 106 -3.93 4.59 14.84
CA LYS A 106 -2.47 4.50 14.77
C LYS A 106 -1.86 5.62 13.93
N LEU A 107 -2.48 6.01 12.82
CA LEU A 107 -2.03 7.14 12.00
C LEU A 107 -2.08 8.47 12.78
N ILE A 108 -3.13 8.69 13.58
CA ILE A 108 -3.20 9.87 14.46
C ILE A 108 -2.06 9.83 15.48
N ALA A 109 -1.82 8.69 16.13
CA ALA A 109 -0.73 8.54 17.08
C ALA A 109 0.65 8.82 16.46
N LEU A 110 0.90 8.35 15.23
CA LEU A 110 2.15 8.58 14.51
C LEU A 110 2.37 10.05 14.12
N VAL A 111 1.30 10.82 13.93
CA VAL A 111 1.41 12.27 13.67
C VAL A 111 1.74 13.03 14.97
N LEU A 112 1.20 12.57 16.11
CA LEU A 112 1.42 13.20 17.41
C LEU A 112 2.81 12.88 18.00
N ASP A 113 3.31 11.67 17.77
CA ASP A 113 4.61 11.20 18.24
C ASP A 113 5.33 10.40 17.13
N PRO A 114 5.90 11.08 16.12
CA PRO A 114 6.53 10.42 14.99
C PRO A 114 7.86 9.77 15.40
N PRO A 115 8.05 8.45 15.17
CA PRO A 115 9.32 7.80 15.45
C PRO A 115 10.44 8.37 14.57
N PRO A 116 11.68 8.52 15.10
CA PRO A 116 12.81 8.98 14.32
C PRO A 116 13.03 8.14 13.05
N GLY A 117 13.12 8.81 11.90
CA GLY A 117 13.41 8.17 10.61
C GLY A 117 12.22 7.53 9.89
N VAL A 118 10.99 7.64 10.41
CA VAL A 118 9.77 7.17 9.75
C VAL A 118 9.14 8.31 8.94
N VAL A 119 9.27 8.27 7.62
CA VAL A 119 8.83 9.35 6.70
C VAL A 119 8.12 8.82 5.46
N THR A 120 8.47 7.61 5.02
CA THR A 120 7.93 7.05 3.78
C THR A 120 6.73 6.16 4.05
N TRP A 121 5.84 6.04 3.08
CA TRP A 121 4.69 5.13 3.17
C TRP A 121 5.09 3.68 3.55
N PRO A 122 6.12 3.05 2.93
CA PRO A 122 6.53 1.70 3.34
C PRO A 122 6.93 1.58 4.81
N GLN A 123 7.62 2.59 5.35
CA GLN A 123 8.01 2.62 6.77
C GLN A 123 6.77 2.78 7.67
N VAL A 124 5.86 3.69 7.33
CA VAL A 124 4.62 3.88 8.08
C VAL A 124 3.76 2.62 8.05
N LYS A 125 3.55 2.04 6.86
CA LYS A 125 2.74 0.83 6.65
C LYS A 125 3.19 -0.34 7.52
N ALA A 126 4.50 -0.50 7.71
CA ALA A 126 5.06 -1.55 8.57
C ALA A 126 4.68 -1.40 10.06
N LEU A 127 4.32 -0.20 10.49
CA LEU A 127 3.91 0.12 11.87
C LEU A 127 2.39 0.12 12.07
N LEU A 128 1.61 0.04 10.98
CA LEU A 128 0.15 0.03 11.06
C LEU A 128 -0.38 -1.36 11.43
N PRO A 129 -1.55 -1.44 12.08
CA PRO A 129 -2.25 -2.71 12.28
C PRO A 129 -2.43 -3.45 10.96
N GLN A 130 -2.01 -4.70 10.92
CA GLN A 130 -2.10 -5.54 9.74
C GLN A 130 -3.49 -6.19 9.66
N PRO A 131 -4.08 -6.37 8.47
CA PRO A 131 -5.42 -6.94 8.34
C PRO A 131 -5.51 -8.33 8.96
N SER A 132 -4.44 -9.13 8.92
CA SER A 132 -4.36 -10.46 9.52
C SER A 132 -4.52 -10.50 11.05
N GLN A 133 -4.49 -9.33 11.72
CA GLN A 133 -4.72 -9.22 13.16
C GLN A 133 -6.21 -9.15 13.53
N PHE A 134 -7.10 -9.09 12.53
CA PHE A 134 -8.55 -8.95 12.70
C PHE A 134 -9.27 -10.21 12.24
N ASN A 135 -10.49 -10.39 12.73
CA ASN A 135 -11.31 -11.60 12.54
C ASN A 135 -11.95 -11.67 11.15
N TRP A 136 -11.15 -11.61 10.10
CA TRP A 136 -11.62 -11.81 8.73
C TRP A 136 -12.06 -13.26 8.51
N PRO A 137 -13.28 -13.52 8.02
CA PRO A 137 -13.67 -14.82 7.49
C PRO A 137 -12.67 -15.35 6.45
N SER A 138 -12.62 -16.65 6.26
CA SER A 138 -11.82 -17.25 5.18
C SER A 138 -12.34 -16.77 3.81
N THR A 139 -11.41 -16.54 2.88
CA THR A 139 -11.78 -16.23 1.50
C THR A 139 -12.42 -17.46 0.87
N VAL A 140 -13.63 -17.29 0.34
CA VAL A 140 -14.25 -18.32 -0.51
C VAL A 140 -13.78 -18.06 -1.92
N GLU A 141 -12.89 -18.91 -2.44
CA GLU A 141 -12.75 -19.03 -3.88
C GLU A 141 -14.00 -19.74 -4.38
N LEU A 142 -14.81 -19.04 -5.18
CA LEU A 142 -15.83 -19.73 -5.94
C LEU A 142 -15.09 -20.69 -6.87
N PRO A 143 -15.40 -21.99 -6.86
CA PRO A 143 -14.96 -22.84 -7.94
C PRO A 143 -15.67 -22.32 -9.19
N LEU A 144 -14.98 -21.46 -9.94
CA LEU A 144 -15.31 -21.17 -11.33
C LEU A 144 -14.97 -22.46 -12.08
N GLY A 145 -15.80 -23.48 -11.86
CA GLY A 145 -15.70 -24.74 -12.56
C GLY A 145 -15.71 -24.42 -14.05
N VAL A 146 -14.69 -24.89 -14.75
CA VAL A 146 -14.83 -25.24 -16.15
C VAL A 146 -15.77 -26.45 -16.15
N GLY A 147 -17.05 -26.19 -15.91
CA GLY A 147 -18.11 -27.16 -16.01
C GLY A 147 -18.59 -27.11 -17.44
N ASP A 148 -18.18 -28.09 -18.24
CA ASP A 148 -19.00 -28.55 -19.36
C ASP A 148 -20.42 -28.73 -18.81
N GLY A 149 -21.32 -27.84 -19.24
CA GLY A 149 -22.67 -27.74 -18.70
C GLY A 149 -23.46 -29.04 -18.90
N PRO A 150 -24.59 -29.22 -18.18
CA PRO A 150 -25.47 -30.32 -18.49
C PRO A 150 -26.01 -30.12 -19.90
N ALA A 151 -25.71 -31.06 -20.80
CA ALA A 151 -26.38 -31.14 -22.08
C ALA A 151 -27.87 -31.32 -21.82
N VAL A 152 -28.64 -30.25 -22.06
CA VAL A 152 -30.10 -30.32 -22.16
C VAL A 152 -30.38 -31.21 -23.37
N GLN A 153 -30.78 -32.46 -23.14
CA GLN A 153 -31.47 -33.26 -24.13
C GLN A 153 -32.97 -33.03 -23.98
N LEU A 154 -33.59 -32.80 -25.14
CA LEU A 154 -35.00 -32.50 -25.38
C LEU A 154 -35.95 -33.52 -24.75
#